data_AF-A0A9N9Z3H3-F1
#
_entry.id   AF-A0A9N9Z3H3-F1
#
_cell.length_a   1.000
_cell.length_b   1.000
_cell.length_c   1.000
_cell.angle_alpha   90.00
_cell.angle_beta   90.00
_cell.angle_gamma   90.00
#
_symmetry.space_group_name_H-M   'P 1'
#
loop_
_entity.id
_entity.type
_entity.pdbx_description
1 polymer ?
#
loop_
_entity_poly.entity_id
_entity_poly.type
_entity_poly.pdbx_seq_one_letter_code
_entity_poly.pdbx_strand_id
1 'polypeptide(L)'
;MPATPGASIVERAEVPDKPDFPEYKFMKYQYKEDYQKVLIRGLVQTYLSTFRSLGIQIMPWDLDADVQVTEADMFFLAAYYNMSTFYFENEEIPEGRLFLLEINPHFKHRETDDRQNVIDARWIDTSSGLYIDITAARYAINHEKGEGVLFDKNGHEYRDTYLYPLRDTTFEGVPVKIPYSYKEMLAAEYGDKALTNKFFNDHTYDETQEQWVLAAQPDW
;
A
#
# COMPACT_ATOMS: atom_id res chain seq x y z
N MET A 1 -25.15 -3.51 24.32
CA MET A 1 -23.79 -4.06 24.29
C MET A 1 -23.57 -4.58 22.88
N PRO A 2 -22.56 -4.11 22.13
CA PRO A 2 -22.23 -4.73 20.86
C PRO A 2 -21.62 -6.11 21.15
N ALA A 3 -21.98 -7.10 20.33
CA ALA A 3 -21.48 -8.46 20.45
C ALA A 3 -19.98 -8.49 20.16
N THR A 4 -19.21 -9.07 21.08
CA THR A 4 -17.82 -9.47 20.81
C THR A 4 -17.82 -10.41 19.60
N PRO A 5 -17.01 -10.17 18.54
CA PRO A 5 -16.87 -11.14 17.46
C PRO A 5 -16.45 -12.48 18.05
N GLY A 6 -17.18 -13.54 17.70
CA GLY A 6 -16.96 -14.87 18.26
C GLY A 6 -15.55 -15.38 17.96
N ALA A 7 -14.98 -16.14 18.90
CA ALA A 7 -13.63 -16.70 18.82
C ALA A 7 -13.34 -17.62 17.60
N SER A 8 -14.31 -17.86 16.70
CA SER A 8 -14.17 -18.79 15.57
C SER A 8 -13.56 -18.19 14.29
N ILE A 9 -13.42 -16.86 14.20
CA ILE A 9 -12.89 -16.17 13.00
C ILE A 9 -11.37 -15.95 13.07
N VAL A 10 -10.78 -15.99 14.27
CA VAL A 10 -9.35 -15.73 14.53
C VAL A 10 -8.55 -17.04 14.55
N GLU A 11 -8.80 -17.93 13.60
CA GLU A 11 -7.97 -19.12 13.42
C GLU A 11 -6.74 -18.72 12.58
N ARG A 12 -5.54 -18.91 13.13
CA ARG A 12 -4.27 -18.52 12.52
C ARG A 12 -3.31 -19.70 12.52
N ALA A 13 -2.56 -19.87 11.44
CA ALA A 13 -1.47 -20.82 11.34
C ALA A 13 -0.14 -20.07 11.27
N GLU A 14 0.93 -20.62 11.84
CA GLU A 14 2.27 -20.09 11.60
C GLU A 14 2.62 -20.25 10.12
N VAL A 15 3.21 -19.21 9.53
CA VAL A 15 3.72 -19.29 8.16
C VAL A 15 4.95 -20.20 8.18
N PRO A 16 4.98 -21.30 7.40
CA PRO A 16 6.17 -22.14 7.32
C PRO A 16 7.35 -21.33 6.79
N ASP A 17 8.56 -21.54 7.34
CA ASP A 17 9.79 -20.97 6.80
C ASP A 17 9.93 -21.32 5.31
N LYS A 18 9.69 -20.35 4.44
CA LYS A 18 9.88 -20.46 2.98
C LYS A 18 11.08 -19.61 2.58
N PRO A 19 12.25 -20.20 2.37
CA PRO A 19 13.48 -19.46 2.08
C PRO A 19 13.46 -18.68 0.75
N ASP A 20 12.50 -18.96 -0.14
CA ASP A 20 12.38 -18.32 -1.46
C ASP A 20 11.48 -17.06 -1.49
N PHE A 21 10.88 -16.66 -0.35
CA PHE A 21 10.10 -15.42 -0.25
C PHE A 21 10.86 -14.39 0.59
N PRO A 22 11.38 -13.29 0.03
CA PRO A 22 12.21 -12.31 0.77
C PRO A 22 11.56 -11.68 2.03
N GLU A 23 10.25 -11.85 2.18
CA GLU A 23 9.37 -11.08 3.08
C GLU A 23 9.00 -11.80 4.39
N TYR A 24 9.49 -13.04 4.59
CA TYR A 24 9.13 -13.90 5.74
C TYR A 24 9.49 -13.30 7.11
N LYS A 25 10.36 -12.28 7.15
CA LYS A 25 10.81 -11.66 8.41
C LYS A 25 9.66 -11.02 9.20
N PHE A 26 8.60 -10.58 8.52
CA PHE A 26 7.53 -9.83 9.17
C PHE A 26 6.25 -10.67 9.30
N MET A 27 5.84 -11.42 8.27
CA MET A 27 4.64 -12.26 8.29
C MET A 27 4.76 -13.45 9.26
N LYS A 28 4.23 -13.31 10.48
CA LYS A 28 4.27 -14.37 11.50
C LYS A 28 3.16 -15.40 11.35
N TYR A 29 2.01 -14.98 10.84
CA TYR A 29 0.81 -15.81 10.80
C TYR A 29 0.06 -15.66 9.49
N GLN A 30 -0.47 -16.78 8.99
CA GLN A 30 -1.50 -16.79 7.96
C GLN A 30 -2.87 -16.87 8.64
N TYR A 31 -3.75 -15.93 8.31
CA TYR A 31 -5.09 -15.85 8.86
C TYR A 31 -6.12 -16.42 7.89
N LYS A 32 -7.31 -16.76 8.39
CA LYS A 32 -8.48 -16.99 7.51
C LYS A 32 -8.72 -15.76 6.64
N GLU A 33 -9.10 -16.00 5.39
CA GLU A 33 -9.25 -14.97 4.35
C GLU A 33 -10.10 -13.77 4.81
N ASP A 34 -11.25 -14.02 5.42
CA ASP A 34 -12.15 -12.96 5.90
C ASP A 34 -11.48 -12.08 6.97
N TYR A 35 -10.73 -12.68 7.89
CA TYR A 35 -10.01 -11.93 8.91
C TYR A 35 -8.80 -11.21 8.33
N GLN A 36 -8.08 -11.85 7.39
CA GLN A 36 -6.96 -11.21 6.68
C GLN A 36 -7.43 -9.97 5.91
N LYS A 37 -8.60 -10.00 5.29
CA LYS A 37 -9.21 -8.82 4.64
C LYS A 37 -9.43 -7.69 5.64
N VAL A 38 -9.97 -7.98 6.83
CA VAL A 38 -10.12 -6.97 7.91
C VAL A 38 -8.77 -6.38 8.32
N LEU A 39 -7.72 -7.22 8.45
CA LEU A 39 -6.39 -6.72 8.82
C LEU A 39 -5.78 -5.83 7.76
N ILE A 40 -5.89 -6.22 6.48
CA ILE A 40 -5.39 -5.43 5.35
C ILE A 40 -6.13 -4.10 5.26
N ARG A 41 -7.46 -4.12 5.42
CA ARG A 41 -8.29 -2.92 5.38
C ARG A 41 -7.91 -1.95 6.49
N GLY A 42 -7.77 -2.44 7.72
CA GLY A 42 -7.29 -1.62 8.84
C GLY A 42 -5.86 -1.12 8.66
N LEU A 43 -4.95 -1.94 8.10
CA LEU A 43 -3.58 -1.53 7.77
C LEU A 43 -3.56 -0.36 6.78
N VAL A 44 -4.35 -0.44 5.71
CA VAL A 44 -4.50 0.61 4.71
C VAL A 44 -5.13 1.87 5.32
N GLN A 45 -6.23 1.72 6.07
CA GLN A 45 -6.92 2.86 6.69
C GLN A 45 -6.02 3.63 7.65
N THR A 46 -5.25 2.92 8.48
CA THR A 46 -4.35 3.53 9.47
C THR A 46 -3.15 4.20 8.82
N TYR A 47 -2.59 3.59 7.78
CA TYR A 47 -1.55 4.22 6.96
C TYR A 47 -2.05 5.53 6.35
N LEU A 48 -3.15 5.47 5.59
CA LEU A 48 -3.73 6.63 4.89
C LEU A 48 -4.09 7.76 5.86
N SER A 49 -4.68 7.42 7.00
CA SER A 49 -5.09 8.39 8.03
C SER A 49 -3.88 9.07 8.69
N THR A 50 -2.86 8.29 9.07
CA THR A 50 -1.65 8.81 9.72
C THR A 50 -0.92 9.78 8.79
N PHE A 51 -0.56 9.32 7.61
CA PHE A 51 0.29 10.08 6.69
C PHE A 51 -0.41 11.36 6.23
N ARG A 52 -1.73 11.30 5.99
CA ARG A 52 -2.52 12.50 5.74
C ARG A 52 -2.52 13.47 6.91
N SER A 53 -2.66 12.99 8.15
CA SER A 53 -2.60 13.87 9.34
C SER A 53 -1.25 14.54 9.52
N LEU A 54 -0.17 13.91 9.02
CA LEU A 54 1.18 14.46 8.98
C LEU A 54 1.40 15.42 7.79
N GLY A 55 0.40 15.61 6.93
CA GLY A 55 0.47 16.48 5.75
C GLY A 55 1.19 15.85 4.55
N ILE A 56 1.46 14.55 4.59
CA ILE A 56 2.19 13.83 3.55
C ILE A 56 1.25 13.51 2.38
N GLN A 57 1.75 13.69 1.15
CA GLN A 57 1.03 13.30 -0.04
C GLN A 57 1.31 11.83 -0.36
N ILE A 58 0.24 11.04 -0.36
CA ILE A 58 0.28 9.60 -0.63
C ILE A 58 -0.22 9.34 -2.04
N MET A 59 0.42 8.38 -2.68
CA MET A 59 0.09 7.88 -4.00
C MET A 59 -0.46 6.46 -3.93
N PRO A 60 -1.79 6.27 -3.85
CA PRO A 60 -2.41 4.99 -3.46
C PRO A 60 -2.67 4.02 -4.62
N TRP A 61 -2.03 4.16 -5.79
CA TRP A 61 -2.36 3.40 -7.01
C TRP A 61 -1.31 2.38 -7.46
N ASP A 62 -0.19 2.23 -6.74
CA ASP A 62 0.73 1.11 -6.97
C ASP A 62 -0.02 -0.21 -6.69
N LEU A 63 0.29 -1.28 -7.44
CA LEU A 63 -0.54 -2.50 -7.49
C LEU A 63 -0.08 -3.66 -6.61
N ASP A 64 1.13 -3.61 -6.07
CA ASP A 64 1.43 -4.24 -4.79
C ASP A 64 0.86 -3.35 -3.67
N ALA A 65 0.82 -3.80 -2.42
CA ALA A 65 0.38 -2.95 -1.31
C ALA A 65 1.45 -1.88 -0.98
N ASP A 66 2.00 -1.27 -2.03
CA ASP A 66 3.09 -0.32 -2.02
C ASP A 66 2.50 1.05 -2.33
N VAL A 67 3.04 2.06 -1.69
CA VAL A 67 2.50 3.42 -1.77
C VAL A 67 3.66 4.36 -1.94
N GLN A 68 3.48 5.36 -2.79
CA GLN A 68 4.54 6.32 -3.03
C GLN A 68 4.32 7.60 -2.22
N VAL A 69 5.41 8.17 -1.71
CA VAL A 69 5.43 9.53 -1.13
C VAL A 69 6.47 10.37 -1.86
N THR A 70 6.40 11.70 -1.73
CA THR A 70 7.44 12.54 -2.33
C THR A 70 8.81 12.31 -1.66
N GLU A 71 9.90 12.48 -2.40
CA GLU A 71 11.26 12.40 -1.82
C GLU A 71 11.44 13.34 -0.62
N ALA A 72 10.87 14.55 -0.69
CA ALA A 72 10.90 15.52 0.39
C ALA A 72 10.18 15.01 1.65
N ASP A 73 9.00 14.39 1.49
CA ASP A 73 8.26 13.80 2.60
C ASP A 73 9.00 12.59 3.20
N MET A 74 9.67 11.78 2.38
CA MET A 74 10.52 10.69 2.88
C MET A 74 11.65 11.21 3.78
N PHE A 75 12.31 12.31 3.40
CA PHE A 75 13.31 12.97 4.27
C PHE A 75 12.70 13.51 5.56
N PHE A 76 11.49 14.07 5.49
CA PHE A 76 10.76 14.54 6.67
C PHE A 76 10.44 13.38 7.63
N LEU A 77 9.90 12.28 7.11
CA LEU A 77 9.63 11.06 7.90
C LEU A 77 10.90 10.50 8.53
N ALA A 78 11.98 10.41 7.77
CA ALA A 78 13.28 9.94 8.27
C ALA A 78 13.82 10.77 9.43
N ALA A 79 13.65 12.10 9.37
CA ALA A 79 14.17 13.00 10.37
C ALA A 79 13.36 12.99 11.68
N TYR A 80 12.04 12.83 11.60
CA TYR A 80 11.14 13.08 12.73
C TYR A 80 10.35 11.87 13.22
N TYR A 81 10.15 10.86 12.38
CA TYR A 81 9.19 9.77 12.63
C TYR A 81 9.77 8.36 12.44
N ASN A 82 11.04 8.21 12.05
CA ASN A 82 11.65 6.88 11.94
C ASN A 82 11.61 6.14 13.29
N MET A 83 11.22 4.86 13.26
CA MET A 83 11.04 3.97 14.41
C MET A 83 9.97 4.43 15.41
N SER A 84 9.05 5.30 14.99
CA SER A 84 7.92 5.71 15.83
C SER A 84 6.76 4.72 15.72
N THR A 85 6.00 4.59 16.81
CA THR A 85 4.84 3.68 16.90
C THR A 85 3.54 4.45 17.04
N PHE A 86 2.49 3.98 16.38
CA PHE A 86 1.18 4.61 16.34
C PHE A 86 0.11 3.58 16.77
N TYR A 87 -0.71 3.94 17.75
CA TYR A 87 -1.82 3.11 18.20
C TYR A 87 -3.10 3.52 17.48
N PHE A 88 -3.82 2.54 16.93
CA PHE A 88 -5.11 2.73 16.28
C PHE A 88 -6.13 1.74 16.79
N GLU A 89 -7.33 2.23 17.05
CA GLU A 89 -8.51 1.46 17.41
C GLU A 89 -9.69 2.05 16.63
N ASN A 90 -10.38 1.22 15.86
CA ASN A 90 -11.52 1.62 15.03
C ASN A 90 -12.53 0.47 14.92
N GLU A 91 -13.60 0.65 14.14
CA GLU A 91 -14.64 -0.38 14.00
C GLU A 91 -14.12 -1.71 13.44
N GLU A 92 -13.04 -1.68 12.63
CA GLU A 92 -12.42 -2.86 12.03
C GLU A 92 -11.37 -3.51 12.93
N ILE A 93 -10.72 -2.72 13.78
CA ILE A 93 -9.71 -3.14 14.75
C ILE A 93 -10.17 -2.69 16.15
N PRO A 94 -11.23 -3.30 16.72
CA PRO A 94 -11.80 -2.88 18.01
C PRO A 94 -10.89 -3.23 19.19
N GLU A 95 -10.02 -4.23 19.06
CA GLU A 95 -9.00 -4.55 20.06
C GLU A 95 -7.82 -3.55 20.10
N GLY A 96 -7.73 -2.68 19.10
CA GLY A 96 -6.62 -1.77 18.88
C GLY A 96 -5.31 -2.46 18.47
N ARG A 97 -4.48 -1.76 17.70
CA ARG A 97 -3.18 -2.25 17.22
C ARG A 97 -2.11 -1.18 17.21
N LEU A 98 -0.87 -1.63 17.36
CA LEU A 98 0.32 -0.80 17.23
C LEU A 98 0.94 -0.99 15.86
N PHE A 99 1.19 0.11 15.18
CA PHE A 99 1.85 0.18 13.89
C PHE A 99 3.20 0.86 14.04
N LEU A 100 4.22 0.36 13.36
CA LEU A 100 5.58 0.89 13.34
C LEU A 100 5.86 1.52 11.98
N LEU A 101 6.36 2.76 11.98
CA LEU A 101 6.99 3.35 10.80
C LEU A 101 8.50 3.09 10.84
N GLU A 102 9.00 2.26 9.91
CA GLU A 102 10.43 1.98 9.74
C GLU A 102 10.94 2.63 8.45
N ILE A 103 12.01 3.41 8.53
CA ILE A 103 12.69 3.98 7.35
C ILE A 103 13.96 3.16 7.07
N ASN A 104 14.10 2.70 5.83
CA ASN A 104 15.28 1.97 5.38
C ASN A 104 16.52 2.88 5.47
N PRO A 105 17.62 2.50 6.15
CA PRO A 105 18.83 3.32 6.24
C PRO A 105 19.43 3.74 4.88
N HIS A 106 19.17 2.97 3.83
CA HIS A 106 19.65 3.20 2.46
C HIS A 106 18.65 3.99 1.58
N PHE A 107 17.60 4.59 2.16
CA PHE A 107 16.60 5.38 1.41
C PHE A 107 17.21 6.56 0.62
N LYS A 108 18.37 7.06 1.07
CA LYS A 108 19.10 8.18 0.44
C LYS A 108 19.80 7.79 -0.86
N HIS A 109 20.06 6.51 -1.07
CA HIS A 109 20.53 6.03 -2.37
C HIS A 109 19.38 6.22 -3.36
N ARG A 110 19.61 6.92 -4.48
CA ARG A 110 18.53 7.27 -5.42
C ARG A 110 18.51 6.38 -6.66
N GLU A 111 19.66 5.78 -6.98
CA GLU A 111 19.87 5.04 -8.22
C GLU A 111 19.18 3.66 -8.20
N THR A 112 18.91 3.12 -9.39
CA THR A 112 18.26 1.81 -9.60
C THR A 112 19.28 0.66 -9.74
N ASP A 113 20.55 0.91 -9.42
CA ASP A 113 21.65 -0.05 -9.55
C ASP A 113 21.73 -1.07 -8.39
N ASP A 114 20.99 -0.84 -7.31
CA ASP A 114 20.86 -1.76 -6.18
C ASP A 114 19.47 -2.41 -6.13
N ARG A 115 19.37 -3.61 -6.70
CA ARG A 115 18.13 -4.39 -6.74
C ARG A 115 17.66 -4.91 -5.38
N GLN A 116 18.48 -4.81 -4.33
CA GLN A 116 18.08 -5.19 -2.97
C GLN A 116 17.54 -4.00 -2.17
N ASN A 117 17.66 -2.78 -2.69
CA ASN A 117 17.29 -1.54 -2.01
C ASN A 117 16.16 -0.79 -2.73
N VAL A 118 15.10 -1.50 -3.14
CA VAL A 118 13.97 -0.89 -3.87
C VAL A 118 13.02 -0.13 -2.93
N ILE A 119 12.85 -0.62 -1.69
CA ILE A 119 11.90 -0.09 -0.71
C ILE A 119 12.55 0.93 0.21
N ASP A 120 11.92 2.09 0.39
CA ASP A 120 12.47 3.21 1.16
C ASP A 120 11.97 3.24 2.62
N ALA A 121 10.76 2.76 2.87
CA ALA A 121 10.18 2.66 4.21
C ALA A 121 9.07 1.61 4.27
N ARG A 122 8.62 1.28 5.50
CA ARG A 122 7.52 0.34 5.75
C ARG A 122 6.60 0.85 6.85
N TRP A 123 5.30 0.66 6.66
CA TRP A 123 4.29 0.78 7.71
C TRP A 123 3.84 -0.61 8.16
N ILE A 124 4.19 -1.00 9.38
CA ILE A 124 4.15 -2.40 9.83
C ILE A 124 3.15 -2.54 10.97
N ASP A 125 2.15 -3.40 10.84
CA ASP A 125 1.36 -3.88 11.98
C ASP A 125 2.25 -4.78 12.85
N THR A 126 2.60 -4.32 14.05
CA THR A 126 3.54 -5.05 14.93
C THR A 126 3.00 -6.38 15.45
N SER A 127 1.67 -6.58 15.40
CA SER A 127 1.01 -7.77 15.94
C SER A 127 0.97 -8.93 14.95
N SER A 128 0.64 -8.65 13.68
CA SER A 128 0.58 -9.62 12.59
C SER A 128 1.88 -9.69 11.79
N GLY A 129 2.57 -8.54 11.71
CA GLY A 129 3.70 -8.28 10.83
C GLY A 129 3.32 -8.11 9.35
N LEU A 130 2.03 -7.90 9.05
CA LEU A 130 1.61 -7.33 7.78
C LEU A 130 2.18 -5.91 7.65
N TYR A 131 2.52 -5.51 6.42
CA TYR A 131 3.08 -4.20 6.15
C TYR A 131 2.65 -3.64 4.80
N ILE A 132 2.81 -2.32 4.68
CA ILE A 132 2.73 -1.56 3.43
C ILE A 132 4.14 -1.07 3.12
N ASP A 133 4.64 -1.38 1.92
CA ASP A 133 5.92 -0.87 1.46
C ASP A 133 5.76 0.56 0.95
N ILE A 134 6.75 1.40 1.19
CA ILE A 134 6.71 2.81 0.85
C ILE A 134 7.94 3.14 0.02
N THR A 135 7.72 3.65 -1.18
CA THR A 135 8.78 4.13 -2.07
C THR A 135 8.72 5.66 -2.20
N ALA A 136 9.87 6.29 -2.40
CA ALA A 136 9.91 7.71 -2.69
C ALA A 136 9.86 7.97 -4.21
N ALA A 137 8.91 8.80 -4.62
CA ALA A 137 8.85 9.41 -5.94
C ALA A 137 9.83 10.59 -6.01
N ARG A 138 10.77 10.53 -6.96
CA ARG A 138 11.91 11.45 -7.05
C ARG A 138 11.95 12.11 -8.41
N TYR A 139 12.26 13.40 -8.48
CA TYR A 139 12.53 14.02 -9.78
C TYR A 139 13.84 13.50 -10.38
N ALA A 140 13.76 13.03 -11.62
CA ALA A 140 14.90 12.65 -12.43
C ALA A 140 15.65 13.91 -12.89
N ILE A 141 16.90 14.04 -12.45
CA ILE A 141 17.76 15.19 -12.80
C ILE A 141 18.35 14.94 -14.19
N ASN A 142 18.18 15.89 -15.11
CA ASN A 142 18.67 15.80 -16.50
C ASN A 142 18.17 14.58 -17.28
N HIS A 143 16.90 14.20 -17.07
CA HIS A 143 16.30 13.10 -17.80
C HIS A 143 16.23 13.39 -19.31
N GLU A 144 16.42 12.37 -20.16
CA GLU A 144 16.40 12.52 -21.63
C GLU A 144 15.07 13.08 -22.17
N LYS A 145 13.97 12.84 -21.44
CA LYS A 145 12.62 13.34 -21.75
C LYS A 145 12.36 14.77 -21.23
N GLY A 146 13.39 15.45 -20.70
CA GLY A 146 13.31 16.78 -20.12
C GLY A 146 12.91 16.81 -18.64
N GLU A 147 12.64 18.01 -18.12
CA GLU A 147 12.20 18.23 -16.73
C GLU A 147 10.80 17.64 -16.45
N GLY A 148 10.46 17.54 -15.16
CA GLY A 148 9.14 17.08 -14.70
C GLY A 148 8.93 15.57 -14.73
N VAL A 149 9.98 14.78 -14.99
CA VAL A 149 9.92 13.31 -14.88
C VAL A 149 10.21 12.91 -13.44
N LEU A 150 9.31 12.13 -12.86
CA LEU A 150 9.52 11.42 -11.61
C LEU A 150 9.85 9.96 -11.89
N PHE A 151 10.59 9.36 -10.96
CA PHE A 151 10.88 7.94 -10.95
C PHE A 151 10.95 7.38 -9.53
N ASP A 152 10.78 6.07 -9.42
CA ASP A 152 11.09 5.30 -8.23
C ASP A 152 12.28 4.35 -8.47
N LYS A 153 12.69 3.63 -7.43
CA LYS A 153 13.82 2.71 -7.51
C LYS A 153 13.53 1.41 -8.27
N ASN A 154 12.25 1.13 -8.52
CA ASN A 154 11.83 -0.02 -9.30
C ASN A 154 11.85 0.28 -10.81
N GLY A 155 12.12 1.54 -11.18
CA GLY A 155 12.28 1.98 -12.55
C GLY A 155 10.97 2.46 -13.20
N HIS A 156 9.90 2.65 -12.42
CA HIS A 156 8.71 3.29 -12.94
C HIS A 156 8.99 4.77 -13.18
N GLU A 157 8.53 5.29 -14.33
CA GLU A 157 8.67 6.69 -14.69
C GLU A 157 7.31 7.30 -15.04
N TYR A 158 7.03 8.49 -14.52
CA TYR A 158 5.83 9.23 -14.85
C TYR A 158 6.08 10.74 -14.79
N ARG A 159 5.22 11.51 -15.46
CA ARG A 159 5.32 12.98 -15.43
C ARG A 159 4.55 13.57 -14.27
N ASP A 160 5.10 14.62 -13.68
CA ASP A 160 4.44 15.44 -12.67
C ASP A 160 3.09 16.02 -13.15
N THR A 161 2.92 16.23 -14.45
CA THR A 161 1.66 16.67 -15.07
C THR A 161 0.55 15.63 -15.03
N TYR A 162 0.89 14.34 -14.88
CA TYR A 162 -0.11 13.30 -14.64
C TYR A 162 -0.49 13.23 -13.16
N LEU A 163 0.43 13.66 -12.30
CA LEU A 163 0.26 13.65 -10.86
C LEU A 163 -0.54 14.86 -10.36
N TYR A 164 -0.11 16.07 -10.75
CA TYR A 164 -0.59 17.32 -10.20
C TYR A 164 -1.57 18.07 -11.11
N PRO A 165 -2.56 18.78 -10.54
CA PRO A 165 -2.91 18.79 -9.12
C PRO A 165 -3.58 17.47 -8.70
N LEU A 166 -3.28 17.02 -7.48
CA LEU A 166 -3.93 15.84 -6.92
C LEU A 166 -5.45 16.06 -6.77
N ARG A 167 -6.21 14.98 -6.92
CA ARG A 167 -7.68 14.96 -6.81
C ARG A 167 -8.09 14.31 -5.50
N ASP A 168 -9.06 14.90 -4.81
CA ASP A 168 -9.66 14.31 -3.61
C ASP A 168 -10.61 13.16 -3.97
N THR A 169 -10.55 12.08 -3.20
CA THR A 169 -11.48 10.94 -3.27
C THR A 169 -11.52 10.23 -1.92
N THR A 170 -12.21 9.10 -1.83
CA THR A 170 -12.22 8.20 -0.67
C THR A 170 -11.76 6.81 -1.09
N PHE A 171 -10.96 6.17 -0.25
CA PHE A 171 -10.57 4.77 -0.39
C PHE A 171 -10.71 4.09 0.96
N GLU A 172 -11.44 2.97 1.00
CA GLU A 172 -11.77 2.25 2.23
C GLU A 172 -12.34 3.14 3.36
N GLY A 173 -13.19 4.10 2.99
CA GLY A 173 -13.78 5.06 3.93
C GLY A 173 -12.84 6.19 4.40
N VAL A 174 -11.56 6.15 4.03
CA VAL A 174 -10.58 7.20 4.35
C VAL A 174 -10.48 8.18 3.19
N PRO A 175 -10.58 9.50 3.42
CA PRO A 175 -10.39 10.45 2.33
C PRO A 175 -8.92 10.55 1.98
N VAL A 176 -8.62 10.39 0.69
CA VAL A 176 -7.28 10.28 0.11
C VAL A 176 -7.14 11.20 -1.10
N LYS A 177 -5.91 11.27 -1.61
CA LYS A 177 -5.58 11.97 -2.84
C LYS A 177 -5.14 10.98 -3.91
N ILE A 178 -5.54 11.22 -5.15
CA ILE A 178 -5.14 10.43 -6.33
C ILE A 178 -4.58 11.36 -7.42
N PRO A 179 -3.86 10.84 -8.43
CA PRO A 179 -3.33 11.62 -9.54
C PRO A 179 -4.41 12.35 -10.31
N TYR A 180 -4.00 13.44 -10.97
CA TYR A 180 -4.85 14.14 -11.91
C TYR A 180 -5.32 13.20 -13.06
N SER A 181 -4.37 12.51 -13.69
CA SER A 181 -4.55 11.63 -14.86
C SER A 181 -4.40 10.15 -14.49
N TYR A 182 -5.08 9.72 -13.41
CA TYR A 182 -4.95 8.36 -12.89
C TYR A 182 -5.35 7.26 -13.90
N LYS A 183 -6.29 7.53 -14.81
CA LYS A 183 -6.70 6.55 -15.83
C LYS A 183 -5.60 6.31 -16.85
N GLU A 184 -4.98 7.39 -17.31
CA GLU A 184 -3.88 7.34 -18.25
C GLU A 184 -2.65 6.66 -17.64
N MET A 185 -2.35 6.93 -16.36
CA MET A 185 -1.28 6.25 -15.63
C MET A 185 -1.54 4.74 -15.50
N LEU A 186 -2.73 4.34 -15.04
CA LEU A 186 -3.10 2.93 -14.91
C LEU A 186 -3.13 2.21 -16.26
N ALA A 187 -3.61 2.86 -17.33
CA ALA A 187 -3.62 2.28 -18.66
C ALA A 187 -2.21 2.15 -19.26
N ALA A 188 -1.30 3.08 -18.96
CA ALA A 188 0.09 3.00 -19.39
C ALA A 188 0.83 1.82 -18.73
N GLU A 189 0.54 1.55 -17.46
CA GLU A 189 1.19 0.49 -16.69
C GLU A 189 0.55 -0.90 -16.95
N TYR A 190 -0.78 -0.99 -16.88
CA TYR A 190 -1.50 -2.27 -16.88
C TYR A 190 -2.33 -2.52 -18.15
N GLY A 191 -2.34 -1.57 -19.07
CA GLY A 191 -3.11 -1.61 -20.31
C GLY A 191 -4.57 -1.19 -20.14
N ASP A 192 -5.20 -0.75 -21.24
CA ASP A 192 -6.58 -0.23 -21.25
C ASP A 192 -7.62 -1.20 -20.66
N LYS A 193 -7.37 -2.52 -20.80
CA LYS A 193 -8.27 -3.55 -20.27
C LYS A 193 -8.28 -3.60 -18.74
N ALA A 194 -7.21 -3.16 -18.07
CA ALA A 194 -7.18 -3.10 -16.60
C ALA A 194 -8.25 -2.15 -16.04
N LEU A 195 -8.67 -1.14 -16.82
CA LEU A 195 -9.70 -0.18 -16.42
C LEU A 195 -11.13 -0.71 -16.55
N THR A 196 -11.34 -1.83 -17.25
CA THR A 196 -12.67 -2.29 -17.66
C THR A 196 -12.93 -3.76 -17.38
N ASN A 197 -11.87 -4.57 -17.24
CA ASN A 197 -12.03 -6.00 -17.02
C ASN A 197 -12.49 -6.26 -15.58
N LYS A 198 -13.65 -6.88 -15.46
CA LYS A 198 -14.25 -7.26 -14.17
C LYS A 198 -13.93 -8.69 -13.77
N PHE A 199 -13.08 -9.40 -14.52
CA PHE A 199 -12.66 -10.75 -14.20
C PHE A 199 -11.14 -10.87 -14.20
N PHE A 200 -10.56 -11.28 -13.08
CA PHE A 200 -9.12 -11.44 -12.93
C PHE A 200 -8.81 -12.50 -11.87
N ASN A 201 -7.88 -13.42 -12.17
CA ASN A 201 -7.39 -14.44 -11.24
C ASN A 201 -8.50 -15.18 -10.47
N ASP A 202 -9.50 -15.72 -11.18
CA ASP A 202 -10.68 -16.40 -10.62
C ASP A 202 -11.60 -15.54 -9.75
N HIS A 203 -11.45 -14.22 -9.77
CA HIS A 203 -12.32 -13.26 -9.10
C HIS A 203 -13.15 -12.45 -10.10
N THR A 204 -14.37 -12.11 -9.71
CA THR A 204 -15.23 -11.15 -10.41
C THR A 204 -15.43 -9.91 -9.55
N TYR A 205 -15.40 -8.73 -10.14
CA TYR A 205 -15.71 -7.48 -9.44
C TYR A 205 -17.23 -7.31 -9.27
N ASP A 206 -17.71 -7.30 -8.03
CA ASP A 206 -19.09 -6.99 -7.67
C ASP A 206 -19.25 -5.47 -7.55
N GLU A 207 -19.98 -4.86 -8.47
CA GLU A 207 -20.24 -3.41 -8.48
C GLU A 207 -21.17 -2.93 -7.37
N THR A 208 -22.00 -3.80 -6.81
CA THR A 208 -22.93 -3.43 -5.74
C THR A 208 -22.17 -3.32 -4.41
N GLN A 209 -21.21 -4.21 -4.21
CA GLN A 209 -20.39 -4.27 -3.00
C GLN A 209 -19.05 -3.54 -3.16
N GLU A 210 -18.73 -3.08 -4.38
CA GLU A 210 -17.46 -2.45 -4.76
C GLU A 210 -16.23 -3.30 -4.37
N GLN A 211 -16.30 -4.61 -4.56
CA GLN A 211 -15.26 -5.55 -4.15
C GLN A 211 -15.05 -6.70 -5.13
N TRP A 212 -13.84 -7.26 -5.14
CA TRP A 212 -13.52 -8.51 -5.85
C TRP A 212 -13.97 -9.71 -5.03
N VAL A 213 -14.81 -10.57 -5.61
CA VAL A 213 -15.30 -11.81 -5.01
C VAL A 213 -14.87 -13.01 -5.84
N LEU A 214 -14.64 -14.16 -5.21
CA LEU A 214 -14.39 -15.40 -5.95
C LEU A 214 -15.52 -15.66 -6.94
N ALA A 215 -15.17 -15.88 -8.20
CA ALA A 215 -16.15 -16.22 -9.22
C ALA A 215 -16.83 -17.54 -8.84
N ALA A 216 -18.16 -17.58 -8.94
CA ALA A 216 -18.90 -18.82 -8.72
C ALA A 216 -18.36 -19.90 -9.66
N GLN A 217 -17.94 -21.05 -9.12
CA GLN A 217 -17.52 -22.16 -9.97
C GLN A 217 -18.72 -22.64 -10.80
N PRO A 218 -18.53 -22.96 -12.08
CA PRO A 218 -19.60 -23.55 -12.86
C PRO A 218 -19.95 -24.92 -12.27
N ASP A 219 -21.22 -25.11 -11.92
CA ASP A 219 -21.79 -26.42 -11.60
C ASP A 219 -21.64 -27.32 -12.85
N TRP A 220 -20.75 -28.30 -12.80
CA TRP A 220 -20.68 -29.38 -13.78
C TRP A 220 -21.10 -30.71 -13.15
#